data_AF-A0A7Y7QH89-F1
#
_entry.id   AF-A0A7Y7QH89-F1
#
_cell.length_a   1.000
_cell.length_b   1.000
_cell.length_c   1.000
_cell.angle_alpha   90.00
_cell.angle_beta   90.00
_cell.angle_gamma   90.00
#
_symmetry.space_group_name_H-M   'P 1'
#
loop_
_entity.id
_entity.type
_entity.pdbx_description
1 polymer ?
#
loop_
_entity_poly.entity_id
_entity_poly.type
_entity_poly.pdbx_seq_one_letter_code
_entity_poly.pdbx_strand_id
1 'polypeptide(L)' 'MSKTLASFLVFIDTIGVSIALLGGSVGLCLLMGLVTIVLYSKVNPVLFGDYDRKRRERIDQRRKELLAQRAKNGGFSK' A
#
# COMPACT_ATOMS: atom_id res chain seq x y z
N MET A 1 1.47 1.20 16.05
CA MET A 1 0.74 2.43 15.68
C MET A 1 -0.73 2.05 15.59
N SER A 2 -1.62 2.63 16.39
CA SER A 2 -3.06 2.28 16.34
C SER A 2 -3.69 2.79 15.05
N LYS A 3 -4.63 2.02 14.49
CA LYS A 3 -5.36 2.37 13.25
C LYS A 3 -6.01 3.78 13.33
N THR A 4 -6.48 4.17 14.53
CA THR A 4 -6.99 5.51 14.83
C THR A 4 -5.94 6.62 14.70
N LEU A 5 -4.74 6.39 15.22
CA LEU A 5 -3.64 7.36 15.18
C LEU A 5 -3.10 7.52 13.75
N ALA A 6 -3.05 6.41 13.00
CA ALA A 6 -2.74 6.39 11.58
C ALA A 6 -3.77 7.18 10.75
N SER A 7 -5.07 6.97 10.99
CA SER A 7 -6.13 7.73 10.32
C SER A 7 -6.10 9.22 10.66
N PHE A 8 -5.79 9.57 11.91
CA PHE A 8 -5.67 10.95 12.37
C PHE A 8 -4.49 11.68 11.71
N LEU A 9 -3.35 11.00 11.53
CA LEU A 9 -2.21 11.56 10.83
C LEU A 9 -2.49 11.83 9.34
N VAL A 10 -3.21 10.93 8.67
CA VAL A 10 -3.64 11.14 7.27
C VAL A 10 -4.60 12.32 7.17
N PHE A 11 -5.49 12.50 8.17
CA PHE A 11 -6.40 13.63 8.21
C PHE A 11 -5.67 14.98 8.33
N ILE A 12 -4.68 15.07 9.23
CA ILE A 12 -3.83 16.27 9.37
C ILE A 12 -3.04 16.54 8.09
N ASP A 13 -2.49 15.50 7.47
CA ASP A 13 -1.75 15.62 6.21
C ASP A 13 -2.63 16.19 5.09
N THR A 14 -3.88 15.73 4.99
CA THR A 14 -4.86 16.21 3.99
C THR A 14 -5.21 17.70 4.19
N ILE A 15 -5.37 18.13 5.44
CA ILE A 15 -5.58 19.54 5.78
C ILE A 15 -4.35 20.35 5.40
N GLY A 16 -3.16 19.86 5.74
CA GLY A 16 -1.90 20.52 5.46
C GLY A 16 -1.63 20.68 3.96
N VAL A 17 -1.93 19.67 3.14
CA VAL A 17 -1.87 19.76 1.67
C VAL A 17 -2.86 20.79 1.14
N SER A 18 -4.08 20.84 1.70
CA SER A 18 -5.09 21.83 1.31
C SER A 18 -4.64 23.26 1.61
N ILE A 19 -4.03 23.49 2.77
CA ILE A 19 -3.45 24.79 3.14
C ILE A 19 -2.27 25.16 2.23
N ALA A 20 -1.40 24.20 1.91
CA ALA A 20 -0.27 24.45 1.01
C ALA A 20 -0.74 24.82 -0.41
N LEU A 21 -1.77 24.15 -0.92
CA LEU A 21 -2.39 24.46 -2.21
C LEU A 21 -3.05 25.84 -2.21
N LEU A 22 -3.80 26.18 -1.16
CA LEU A 22 -4.45 27.49 -1.02
C LEU A 22 -3.44 28.63 -0.82
N GLY A 23 -2.29 28.35 -0.20
CA GLY A 23 -1.21 29.31 0.00
C GLY A 23 -0.42 29.66 -1.26
N GLY A 24 -0.62 28.94 -2.37
CA GLY A 24 -0.02 29.25 -3.69
C GLY A 24 1.50 29.13 -3.78
N SER A 25 2.15 28.59 -2.74
CA SER A 25 3.62 28.47 -2.68
C SER A 25 4.08 27.09 -3.16
N VAL A 26 4.80 27.09 -4.27
CA VAL A 26 5.39 25.87 -4.86
C VAL A 26 6.29 25.14 -3.87
N GLY A 27 7.06 25.88 -3.06
CA GLY A 27 7.93 25.29 -2.04
C GLY A 27 7.15 24.58 -0.92
N LEU A 28 6.06 25.17 -0.45
CA LEU A 28 5.20 24.54 0.55
C LEU A 28 4.47 23.31 -0.01
N CYS A 29 4.02 23.36 -1.26
CA CYS A 29 3.44 22.20 -1.94
C CYS A 29 4.42 21.05 -2.09
N LEU A 30 5.66 21.31 -2.50
CA LEU A 30 6.69 20.28 -2.63
C LEU A 30 7.05 19.67 -1.27
N LEU A 31 7.17 20.51 -0.24
CA LEU A 31 7.50 20.07 1.11
C LEU A 31 6.37 19.22 1.70
N MET A 32 5.11 19.64 1.55
CA MET A 32 3.97 18.81 1.97
C MET A 32 3.85 17.54 1.15
N GLY A 33 4.09 17.56 -0.16
CA GLY A 33 4.13 16.34 -0.97
C GLY A 33 5.17 15.32 -0.50
N LEU A 34 6.36 15.78 -0.11
CA LEU A 34 7.39 14.93 0.50
C LEU A 34 6.95 14.35 1.83
N VAL A 35 6.35 15.17 2.70
CA VAL A 35 5.79 14.73 3.99
C VAL A 35 4.71 13.67 3.76
N THR A 36 3.77 13.93 2.87
CA THR A 36 2.69 12.99 2.50
C THR A 36 3.26 11.65 2.03
N ILE A 37 4.29 11.64 1.16
CA ILE A 37 4.92 10.40 0.69
C ILE A 37 5.53 9.59 1.84
N VAL A 38 6.27 10.25 2.72
CA VAL A 38 6.91 9.60 3.88
C VAL A 38 5.85 9.05 4.84
N LEU A 39 4.81 9.84 5.10
CA LEU A 39 3.70 9.49 5.97
C LEU A 39 2.92 8.32 5.40
N TYR A 40 2.61 8.35 4.11
CA TYR A 40 1.96 7.25 3.40
C TYR A 40 2.81 5.98 3.42
N SER A 41 4.12 6.05 3.16
CA SER A 41 5.02 4.88 3.21
C SER A 41 5.00 4.18 4.58
N LYS A 42 4.89 4.95 5.67
CA LYS A 42 4.94 4.43 7.04
C LYS A 42 3.57 3.99 7.55
N VAL A 43 2.50 4.66 7.11
CA VAL A 43 1.12 4.44 7.57
C VAL A 43 0.38 3.42 6.71
N ASN A 44 0.70 3.31 5.42
CA ASN A 44 0.15 2.32 4.49
C ASN A 44 0.31 0.86 4.97
N PRO A 45 1.48 0.38 5.45
CA PRO A 45 1.58 -0.98 5.98
C PRO A 45 0.76 -1.20 7.26
N VAL A 46 0.47 -0.15 8.04
CA VAL A 46 -0.34 -0.24 9.27
C VAL A 46 -1.84 -0.33 8.95
N LEU A 47 -2.31 0.40 7.93
CA LEU A 47 -3.71 0.35 7.50
C LEU A 47 -4.00 -0.81 6.55
N PHE A 48 -3.11 -1.10 5.60
CA PHE A 48 -3.33 -2.05 4.50
C PHE A 48 -2.46 -3.30 4.58
N GLY A 49 -1.61 -3.46 5.60
CA GLY A 49 -0.75 -4.65 5.74
C GLY A 49 -1.52 -5.96 5.76
N ASP A 50 -2.72 -5.99 6.37
CA ASP A 50 -3.58 -7.17 6.35
C ASP A 50 -4.20 -7.42 4.95
N TYR A 51 -4.48 -6.37 4.20
CA TYR A 51 -5.02 -6.46 2.83
C TYR A 51 -3.96 -6.96 1.85
N ASP A 52 -2.73 -6.45 1.96
CA ASP A 52 -1.58 -6.90 1.17
C ASP A 52 -1.14 -8.32 1.52
N ARG A 53 -1.19 -8.71 2.80
CA ARG A 53 -0.93 -10.09 3.22
C ARG A 53 -1.92 -11.06 2.57
N LYS A 54 -3.22 -10.73 2.62
CA LYS A 54 -4.29 -11.52 1.99
C LYS A 54 -4.19 -11.54 0.46
N ARG A 55 -3.67 -10.47 -0.16
CA ARG A 55 -3.39 -10.42 -1.60
C ARG A 55 -2.23 -11.34 -1.99
N ARG A 56 -1.14 -11.34 -1.20
CA ARG A 56 0.03 -12.21 -1.44
C ARG A 56 -0.33 -13.69 -1.27
N GLU A 57 -1.09 -14.04 -0.23
CA GLU A 57 -1.56 -15.41 0.01
C GLU A 57 -2.37 -15.97 -1.19
N ARG A 58 -3.24 -15.15 -1.80
CA ARG A 58 -4.01 -15.55 -3.00
C ARG A 58 -3.13 -15.73 -4.24
N ILE A 59 -2.03 -14.98 -4.35
CA ILE A 59 -1.09 -15.13 -5.47
C ILE A 59 -0.27 -16.41 -5.30
N ASP A 60 0.18 -16.70 -4.07
CA ASP A 60 0.93 -17.92 -3.76
C ASP A 60 0.08 -19.18 -3.89
N GLN A 61 -1.20 -19.14 -3.48
CA GLN A 61 -2.12 -20.26 -3.72
C GLN A 61 -2.28 -20.54 -5.22
N ARG A 62 -2.50 -19.51 -6.05
CA ARG A 62 -2.59 -19.69 -7.51
C ARG A 62 -1.29 -20.21 -8.12
N ARG A 63 -0.13 -19.77 -7.63
CA ARG A 63 1.16 -20.33 -8.07
C ARG A 63 1.29 -21.81 -7.72
N LYS A 64 0.90 -22.22 -6.51
CA LYS A 64 0.95 -23.62 -6.07
C LYS A 64 0.02 -24.50 -6.90
N GLU A 65 -1.20 -24.04 -7.18
CA GLU A 65 -2.16 -24.75 -8.04
C GLU A 65 -1.64 -24.91 -9.48
N LEU A 66 -1.07 -23.86 -10.07
CA LEU A 66 -0.48 -23.93 -11.42
C LEU A 66 0.73 -24.86 -11.49
N LEU A 67 1.57 -24.87 -10.45
CA LEU A 67 2.70 -25.81 -10.34
C LEU A 67 2.22 -27.26 -10.17
N ALA A 68 1.17 -27.49 -9.37
CA ALA A 68 0.57 -28.81 -9.20
C ALA A 68 -0.07 -29.32 -10.51
N GLN A 69 -0.74 -28.45 -11.27
CA GLN A 69 -1.27 -28.80 -12.60
C GLN A 69 -0.16 -29.13 -13.60
N ARG A 70 0.96 -28.38 -13.58
CA ARG A 70 2.13 -28.71 -14.43
C ARG A 70 2.75 -30.05 -14.07
N ALA A 71 2.89 -30.36 -12.78
CA ALA A 71 3.39 -31.65 -12.32
C ALA A 71 2.45 -32.81 -12.72
N LYS A 72 1.13 -32.57 -12.71
CA LYS A 72 0.12 -33.58 -13.09
C LYS A 72 0.01 -33.78 -14.60
N ASN A 73 0.13 -32.71 -15.39
CA ASN A 73 0.05 -32.76 -16.86
C ASN A 73 1.39 -33.09 -17.54
N GLY A 74 2.53 -32.91 -16.85
CA GLY A 74 3.86 -33.32 -17.35
C GLY A 74 4.16 -34.82 -17.21
N GLY A 75 3.23 -35.61 -16.65
CA GLY A 75 3.39 -37.06 -16.44
C GLY A 75 2.76 -37.96 -17.50
N PHE A 76 2.11 -37.39 -18.53
CA PHE A 76 1.45 -38.16 -19.60
C PHE A 76 2.09 -37.89 -20.95
N SER A 77 3.37 -38.25 -21.08
CA SER A 77 3.98 -38.51 -22.38
C SER A 77 4.97 -39.66 -22.18
N LYS A 78 4.45 -40.88 -22.28
CA LYS A 78 5.23 -42.09 -22.48
C LYS A 78 4.50 -42.98 -23.47
#